data_AF-A0A9N9B8S0-F1
#
_entry.id   AF-A0A9N9B8S0-F1
#
_cell.length_a   1.000
_cell.length_b   1.000
_cell.length_c   1.000
_cell.angle_alpha   90.00
_cell.angle_beta   90.00
_cell.angle_gamma   90.00
#
_symmetry.space_group_name_H-M   'P 1'
#
loop_
_entity.id
_entity.type
_entity.pdbx_description
1 polymer ?
#
loop_
_entity_poly.entity_id
_entity_poly.type
_entity_poly.pdbx_seq_one_letter_code
_entity_poly.pdbx_strand_id
1 'polypeptide(L)'
;MPFSKIFFRLYLSKVNTKKTSQSDQSPDRLLIYVGPFAKDLMLYIRLAAFFCALGFLMTPTMLMYGKAPVAGIIAPIAVTIPTLFINKISATYVSRLYIDLPAKIRYNPKMRRTFNPKLIDPPGGNPTIFMETYNWLGITREQRVKLNELKEYKGTNKWVTWVRAGDGGGGRQMRFYVEKEAMRRDPFTKGLVEFIEKKDGVSQIAKSTIKNKVLS
;
A
#
# COMPACT_ATOMS: atom_id res chain seq x y z
N MET A 1 -33.49 7.45 -22.14
CA MET A 1 -32.13 7.09 -22.59
C MET A 1 -31.44 6.28 -21.49
N PRO A 2 -30.95 5.05 -21.74
CA PRO A 2 -30.55 4.17 -20.66
C PRO A 2 -29.11 4.48 -20.21
N PHE A 3 -28.98 5.11 -19.04
CA PHE A 3 -27.70 5.36 -18.36
C PHE A 3 -26.85 4.09 -18.21
N SER A 4 -27.46 2.91 -18.18
CA SER A 4 -26.76 1.62 -18.13
C SER A 4 -25.81 1.40 -19.31
N LYS A 5 -26.16 1.87 -20.52
CA LYS A 5 -25.29 1.73 -21.70
C LYS A 5 -24.05 2.63 -21.62
N ILE A 6 -24.15 3.80 -20.99
CA ILE A 6 -23.00 4.72 -20.80
C ILE A 6 -22.02 4.14 -19.78
N PHE A 7 -22.52 3.65 -18.65
CA PHE A 7 -21.69 3.00 -17.64
C PHE A 7 -21.02 1.74 -18.17
N PHE A 8 -21.73 0.92 -18.96
CA PHE A 8 -21.17 -0.29 -19.56
C PHE A 8 -20.13 0.02 -20.65
N ARG A 9 -20.32 1.09 -21.44
CA ARG A 9 -19.33 1.54 -22.45
C ARG A 9 -18.06 2.12 -21.80
N LEU A 10 -18.19 2.82 -20.67
CA LEU A 10 -17.07 3.24 -19.83
C LEU A 10 -16.37 2.03 -19.18
N TYR A 11 -17.11 1.00 -18.79
CA TYR A 11 -16.57 -0.24 -18.21
C TYR A 11 -15.71 -1.00 -19.23
N LEU A 12 -16.20 -1.17 -20.46
CA LEU A 12 -15.48 -1.87 -21.54
C LEU A 12 -14.31 -1.07 -22.12
N SER A 13 -14.45 0.25 -22.26
CA SER A 13 -13.36 1.13 -22.74
C SER A 13 -12.14 1.08 -21.80
N LYS A 14 -12.36 0.98 -20.48
CA LYS A 14 -11.29 0.95 -19.46
C LYS A 14 -10.66 -0.43 -19.24
N VAL A 15 -11.35 -1.50 -19.65
CA VAL A 15 -10.78 -2.86 -19.68
C VAL A 15 -9.83 -3.03 -20.86
N ASN A 16 -10.15 -2.43 -22.03
CA ASN A 16 -9.28 -2.49 -23.21
C ASN A 16 -8.09 -1.50 -23.19
N THR A 17 -8.11 -0.46 -22.34
CA THR A 17 -6.98 0.47 -22.19
C THR A 17 -5.98 0.09 -21.08
N LYS A 18 -6.20 -1.03 -20.37
CA LYS A 18 -5.27 -1.56 -19.36
C LYS A 18 -4.14 -2.44 -19.94
N LYS A 19 -3.80 -2.27 -21.21
CA LYS A 19 -2.63 -2.92 -21.83
C LYS A 19 -1.49 -1.98 -22.23
N THR A 20 -1.64 -0.66 -22.11
CA THR A 20 -0.59 0.24 -22.61
C THR A 20 -0.47 1.49 -21.76
N SER A 21 0.24 1.37 -20.65
CA SER A 21 0.95 2.47 -19.97
C SER A 21 1.77 1.89 -18.82
N GLN A 22 2.79 1.10 -19.17
CA GLN A 22 4.03 1.08 -18.39
C GLN A 22 5.09 1.69 -19.29
N SER A 23 5.33 2.98 -19.06
CA SER A 23 6.45 3.68 -19.65
C SER A 23 7.76 3.10 -19.09
N ASP A 24 8.75 3.11 -19.96
CA ASP A 24 10.18 3.24 -19.70
C ASP A 24 10.88 2.24 -18.78
N GLN A 25 11.76 1.47 -19.44
CA GLN A 25 12.99 0.88 -18.93
C GLN A 25 13.34 1.26 -17.49
N SER A 26 12.98 0.39 -16.56
CA SER A 26 13.55 0.33 -15.22
C SER A 26 14.27 -1.02 -15.08
N PRO A 27 15.45 -1.05 -14.43
CA PRO A 27 16.30 -2.25 -14.39
C PRO A 27 15.49 -3.42 -13.85
N ASP A 28 15.70 -4.62 -14.40
CA ASP A 28 15.08 -5.92 -14.09
C ASP A 28 14.43 -6.10 -12.70
N ARG A 29 13.28 -5.45 -12.46
CA ARG A 29 12.50 -5.54 -11.21
C ARG A 29 11.66 -6.81 -11.19
N LEU A 30 11.74 -7.59 -10.12
CA LEU A 30 10.87 -8.74 -9.90
C LEU A 30 9.68 -8.35 -9.02
N LEU A 31 8.46 -8.65 -9.48
CA LEU A 31 7.25 -8.61 -8.66
C LEU A 31 7.27 -9.78 -7.69
N ILE A 32 7.25 -9.50 -6.38
CA ILE A 32 7.28 -10.55 -5.34
C ILE A 32 5.99 -10.65 -4.55
N TYR A 33 5.17 -9.59 -4.51
CA TYR A 33 3.90 -9.61 -3.79
C TYR A 33 2.83 -8.80 -4.51
N VAL A 34 1.60 -9.31 -4.47
CA VAL A 34 0.39 -8.61 -4.87
C VAL A 34 -0.60 -8.67 -3.72
N GLY A 35 -1.04 -7.50 -3.26
CA GLY A 35 -2.03 -7.38 -2.20
C GLY A 35 -3.39 -7.93 -2.66
N PRO A 36 -4.08 -8.75 -1.84
CA PRO A 36 -5.39 -9.29 -2.23
C PRO A 36 -6.43 -8.19 -2.43
N PHE A 37 -6.35 -7.11 -1.64
CA PHE A 37 -7.24 -5.94 -1.80
C PHE A 37 -6.85 -5.03 -2.97
N ALA A 38 -5.72 -5.26 -3.65
CA ALA A 38 -5.27 -4.36 -4.73
C ALA A 38 -6.28 -4.25 -5.88
N LYS A 39 -7.00 -5.34 -6.17
CA LYS A 39 -8.02 -5.37 -7.23
C LYS A 39 -9.27 -4.59 -6.82
N ASP A 40 -9.72 -4.79 -5.58
CA ASP A 40 -10.97 -4.23 -5.08
C ASP A 40 -10.82 -2.76 -4.65
N LEU A 41 -9.62 -2.32 -4.27
CA LEU A 41 -9.34 -0.95 -3.86
C LEU A 41 -9.74 0.07 -4.93
N MET A 42 -9.50 -0.25 -6.21
CA MET A 42 -9.91 0.61 -7.32
C MET A 42 -11.44 0.69 -7.47
N LEU A 43 -12.16 -0.39 -7.13
CA LEU A 43 -13.61 -0.38 -7.09
C LEU A 43 -14.10 0.49 -5.93
N TYR A 44 -13.50 0.36 -4.74
CA TYR A 44 -13.84 1.19 -3.58
C TYR A 44 -13.58 2.69 -3.79
N ILE A 45 -12.44 3.07 -4.39
CA ILE A 45 -12.15 4.48 -4.72
C ILE A 45 -13.22 5.04 -5.67
N ARG A 46 -13.63 4.28 -6.68
CA ARG A 46 -14.68 4.70 -7.63
C ARG A 46 -16.04 4.81 -6.96
N LEU A 47 -16.38 3.85 -6.10
CA LEU A 47 -17.64 3.82 -5.37
C LEU A 47 -17.73 5.02 -4.41
N ALA A 48 -16.65 5.32 -3.70
CA ALA A 48 -16.55 6.50 -2.85
C ALA A 48 -16.72 7.80 -3.65
N ALA A 49 -16.04 7.94 -4.78
CA ALA A 49 -16.18 9.10 -5.65
C ALA A 49 -17.60 9.25 -6.20
N PHE A 50 -18.25 8.13 -6.55
CA PHE A 50 -19.63 8.12 -7.03
C PHE A 50 -20.61 8.58 -5.95
N PHE A 51 -20.51 8.03 -4.74
CA PHE A 51 -21.33 8.48 -3.61
C PHE A 51 -21.04 9.93 -3.25
N CYS A 52 -19.78 10.38 -3.30
CA CYS A 52 -19.38 11.77 -3.10
C CYS A 52 -20.06 12.70 -4.10
N ALA A 53 -20.01 12.38 -5.40
CA ALA A 53 -20.69 13.15 -6.43
C ALA A 53 -22.21 13.18 -6.22
N LEU A 54 -22.83 12.05 -5.87
CA LEU A 54 -24.26 11.98 -5.56
C LEU A 54 -24.63 12.83 -4.33
N GLY A 55 -23.84 12.76 -3.26
CA GLY A 55 -24.04 13.54 -2.05
C GLY A 55 -23.99 15.04 -2.35
N PHE A 56 -22.97 15.49 -3.07
CA PHE A 56 -22.85 16.89 -3.48
C PHE A 56 -24.00 17.34 -4.39
N LEU A 57 -24.49 16.49 -5.30
CA LEU A 57 -25.59 16.82 -6.20
C LEU A 57 -26.95 16.88 -5.46
N MET A 58 -27.17 15.98 -4.50
CA MET A 58 -28.43 15.87 -3.74
C MET A 58 -28.52 16.84 -2.56
N THR A 59 -27.39 17.31 -2.03
CA THR A 59 -27.36 18.28 -0.93
C THR A 59 -28.14 19.57 -1.22
N PRO A 60 -27.93 20.28 -2.34
CA PRO A 60 -28.67 21.51 -2.62
C PRO A 60 -30.17 21.27 -2.85
N THR A 61 -30.56 20.14 -3.43
CA THR A 61 -31.98 19.81 -3.63
C THR A 61 -32.67 19.49 -2.31
N MET A 62 -32.00 18.78 -1.39
CA MET A 62 -32.51 18.52 -0.04
C MET A 62 -32.57 19.78 0.83
N LEU A 63 -31.63 20.71 0.67
CA LEU A 63 -31.64 21.99 1.41
C LEU A 63 -32.75 22.93 0.92
N MET A 64 -33.03 22.95 -0.38
CA MET A 64 -34.03 23.85 -0.97
C MET A 64 -35.47 23.31 -0.93
N TYR A 65 -35.65 21.99 -1.09
CA TYR A 65 -36.97 21.38 -1.26
C TYR A 65 -37.30 20.28 -0.23
N GLY A 66 -36.37 19.96 0.67
CA GLY A 66 -36.55 18.89 1.64
C GLY A 66 -37.39 19.32 2.86
N LYS A 67 -38.35 18.48 3.26
CA LYS A 67 -39.08 18.63 4.55
C LYS A 67 -38.15 18.52 5.78
N ALA A 68 -36.92 18.02 5.60
CA ALA A 68 -35.94 17.80 6.64
C ALA A 68 -34.61 18.52 6.31
N PRO A 69 -34.51 19.84 6.55
CA PRO A 69 -33.32 20.64 6.21
C PRO A 69 -32.04 20.14 6.94
N VAL A 70 -32.21 19.55 8.12
CA VAL A 70 -31.12 18.92 8.89
C VAL A 70 -30.48 17.76 8.12
N ALA A 71 -31.26 16.98 7.35
CA ALA A 71 -30.71 15.90 6.52
C ALA A 71 -29.83 16.43 5.38
N GLY A 72 -30.16 17.61 4.84
CA GLY A 72 -29.34 18.29 3.84
C GLY A 72 -27.97 18.70 4.37
N ILE A 73 -27.86 19.06 5.65
CA ILE A 73 -26.58 19.41 6.29
C ILE A 73 -25.74 18.15 6.59
N ILE A 74 -26.40 17.04 6.95
CA ILE A 74 -25.72 15.79 7.32
C ILE A 74 -25.24 15.02 6.07
N ALA A 75 -25.98 15.10 4.95
CA ALA A 75 -25.66 14.40 3.70
C ALA A 75 -24.22 14.59 3.20
N PRO A 76 -23.64 15.80 3.11
CA PRO A 76 -22.26 15.97 2.68
C PRO A 76 -21.27 15.40 3.70
N ILE A 77 -21.53 15.55 5.00
CA ILE A 77 -20.66 15.03 6.08
C ILE A 77 -20.60 13.50 6.01
N ALA A 78 -21.75 12.84 5.88
CA ALA A 78 -21.87 11.39 5.83
C ALA A 78 -21.06 10.77 4.68
N VAL A 79 -20.93 11.48 3.56
CA VAL A 79 -20.20 10.98 2.39
C VAL A 79 -18.70 11.32 2.42
N THR A 80 -18.31 12.40 3.11
CA THR A 80 -16.89 12.75 3.28
C THR A 80 -16.14 11.73 4.14
N ILE A 81 -16.76 11.17 5.18
CA ILE A 81 -16.09 10.23 6.10
C ILE A 81 -15.61 8.95 5.38
N PRO A 82 -16.44 8.19 4.64
CA PRO A 82 -15.98 7.04 3.86
C PRO A 82 -14.94 7.41 2.81
N THR A 83 -15.06 8.58 2.19
CA THR A 83 -14.12 9.06 1.17
C THR A 83 -12.73 9.32 1.77
N LEU A 84 -12.66 9.98 2.93
CA LEU A 84 -11.42 10.22 3.65
C LEU A 84 -10.79 8.91 4.13
N PHE A 85 -11.62 7.98 4.61
CA PHE A 85 -11.17 6.66 5.04
C PHE A 85 -10.56 5.86 3.88
N ILE A 86 -11.25 5.79 2.74
CA ILE A 86 -10.77 5.08 1.55
C ILE A 86 -9.50 5.73 1.01
N ASN A 87 -9.41 7.06 1.01
CA ASN A 87 -8.20 7.78 0.62
C ASN A 87 -7.01 7.47 1.55
N LYS A 88 -7.25 7.42 2.87
CA LYS A 88 -6.22 7.06 3.85
C LYS A 88 -5.74 5.62 3.63
N ILE A 89 -6.65 4.68 3.39
CA ILE A 89 -6.29 3.29 3.08
C ILE A 89 -5.54 3.22 1.75
N SER A 90 -6.02 3.86 0.68
CA SER A 90 -5.39 3.77 -0.63
C SER A 90 -3.95 4.30 -0.61
N ALA A 91 -3.71 5.37 0.14
CA ALA A 91 -2.40 5.99 0.28
C ALA A 91 -1.40 5.18 1.12
N THR A 92 -1.88 4.24 1.93
CA THR A 92 -1.05 3.48 2.88
C THR A 92 -1.01 1.98 2.58
N TYR A 93 -2.00 1.43 1.88
CA TYR A 93 -2.03 0.03 1.49
C TYR A 93 -1.10 -0.24 0.31
N VAL A 94 -0.23 -1.24 0.46
CA VAL A 94 0.70 -1.66 -0.59
C VAL A 94 0.00 -2.62 -1.53
N SER A 95 -0.25 -2.17 -2.76
CA SER A 95 -0.90 -2.96 -3.80
C SER A 95 0.05 -4.00 -4.39
N ARG A 96 1.31 -3.63 -4.60
CA ARG A 96 2.35 -4.48 -5.18
C ARG A 96 3.70 -4.16 -4.57
N LEU A 97 4.55 -5.17 -4.55
CA LEU A 97 5.91 -5.02 -4.07
C LEU A 97 6.90 -5.60 -5.08
N TYR A 98 7.92 -4.81 -5.37
CA TYR A 98 8.99 -5.16 -6.28
C TYR A 98 10.34 -5.10 -5.57
N ILE A 99 11.28 -5.87 -6.10
CA ILE A 99 12.65 -5.90 -5.63
C ILE A 99 13.59 -6.04 -6.83
N ASP A 100 14.74 -5.37 -6.76
CA ASP A 100 15.79 -5.52 -7.76
C ASP A 100 16.58 -6.81 -7.45
N LEU A 101 16.47 -7.79 -8.34
CA LEU A 101 17.14 -9.07 -8.23
C LEU A 101 18.11 -9.25 -9.41
N PRO A 102 19.38 -9.61 -9.16
CA PRO A 102 20.28 -9.93 -10.25
C PRO A 102 19.75 -11.11 -11.07
N ALA A 103 19.94 -11.07 -12.40
CA ALA A 103 19.38 -12.04 -13.35
C ALA A 103 19.67 -13.50 -12.98
N LYS A 104 20.85 -13.78 -12.40
CA LYS A 104 21.26 -15.12 -11.93
C LYS A 104 20.33 -15.71 -10.87
N ILE A 105 19.74 -14.87 -10.01
CA ILE A 105 18.82 -15.29 -8.94
C ILE A 105 17.38 -15.27 -9.46
N ARG A 106 17.04 -14.29 -10.29
CA ARG A 106 15.72 -14.17 -10.90
C ARG A 106 15.31 -15.47 -11.59
N TYR A 107 16.14 -16.09 -12.42
CA TYR A 107 15.73 -17.29 -13.16
C TYR A 107 15.97 -18.60 -12.40
N ASN A 108 16.50 -18.56 -11.18
CA ASN A 108 16.83 -19.76 -10.42
C ASN A 108 15.76 -20.06 -9.33
N PRO A 109 14.85 -21.03 -9.56
CA PRO A 109 13.80 -21.36 -8.62
C PRO A 109 14.31 -21.91 -7.28
N LYS A 110 15.51 -22.50 -7.23
CA LYS A 110 16.12 -22.97 -5.97
C LYS A 110 16.54 -21.80 -5.09
N MET A 111 17.11 -20.75 -5.69
CA MET A 111 17.57 -19.55 -4.99
C MET A 111 16.43 -18.65 -4.53
N ARG A 112 15.25 -18.76 -5.16
CA ARG A 112 14.02 -18.08 -4.70
C ARG A 112 13.39 -18.71 -3.46
N ARG A 113 13.76 -19.94 -3.07
CA ARG A 113 13.15 -20.62 -1.91
C ARG A 113 13.49 -19.96 -0.57
N THR A 114 14.57 -19.19 -0.51
CA THR A 114 15.05 -18.61 0.74
C THR A 114 15.49 -17.18 0.49
N PHE A 115 14.86 -16.24 1.20
CA PHE A 115 15.24 -14.84 1.15
C PHE A 115 16.64 -14.64 1.74
N ASN A 116 17.56 -14.08 0.96
CA ASN A 116 18.89 -13.72 1.43
C ASN A 116 19.23 -12.28 1.00
N PRO A 117 19.21 -11.29 1.93
CA PRO A 117 19.39 -9.89 1.61
C PRO A 117 20.78 -9.55 1.06
N LYS A 118 21.80 -10.38 1.34
CA LYS A 118 23.17 -10.16 0.83
C LYS A 118 23.30 -10.39 -0.68
N LEU A 119 22.37 -11.15 -1.26
CA LEU A 119 22.35 -11.51 -2.67
C LEU A 119 21.45 -10.59 -3.52
N ILE A 120 20.77 -9.65 -2.88
CA ILE A 120 19.81 -8.72 -3.50
C ILE A 120 20.56 -7.41 -3.79
N ASP A 121 20.21 -6.75 -4.90
CA ASP A 121 20.90 -5.54 -5.33
C ASP A 121 20.60 -4.34 -4.39
N PRO A 122 21.63 -3.59 -3.93
CA PRO A 122 23.07 -3.80 -4.09
C PRO A 122 23.60 -5.01 -3.29
N PRO A 123 24.33 -5.96 -3.92
CA PRO A 123 24.87 -7.14 -3.24
C PRO A 123 25.83 -6.74 -2.11
N GLY A 124 25.64 -7.32 -0.93
CA GLY A 124 26.37 -6.93 0.29
C GLY A 124 25.97 -5.59 0.90
N GLY A 125 25.03 -4.87 0.28
CA GLY A 125 24.53 -3.57 0.71
C GLY A 125 23.16 -3.63 1.38
N ASN A 126 22.43 -2.52 1.28
CA ASN A 126 21.09 -2.35 1.84
C ASN A 126 20.07 -2.38 0.69
N PRO A 127 19.42 -3.53 0.44
CA PRO A 127 18.57 -3.72 -0.74
C PRO A 127 17.38 -2.75 -0.74
N THR A 128 16.97 -2.34 -1.93
CA THR A 128 15.84 -1.41 -2.11
C THR A 128 14.58 -2.17 -2.48
N ILE A 129 13.49 -1.85 -1.78
CA ILE A 129 12.15 -2.35 -2.05
C ILE A 129 11.33 -1.22 -2.67
N PHE A 130 10.55 -1.57 -3.69
CA PHE A 130 9.62 -0.65 -4.33
C PHE A 130 8.19 -1.06 -3.96
N MET A 131 7.47 -0.16 -3.32
CA MET A 131 6.10 -0.36 -2.89
C MET A 131 5.17 0.47 -3.75
N GLU A 132 4.22 -0.18 -4.41
CA GLU A 132 3.16 0.49 -5.15
C GLU A 132 1.98 0.75 -4.21
N THR A 133 1.48 1.98 -4.23
CA THR A 133 0.29 2.44 -3.49
C THR A 133 -0.63 3.18 -4.46
N TYR A 134 -1.85 3.51 -4.04
CA TYR A 134 -2.78 4.29 -4.87
C TYR A 134 -3.02 5.68 -4.28
N ASN A 135 -2.99 6.70 -5.12
CA ASN A 135 -3.49 8.02 -4.72
C ASN A 135 -5.03 8.05 -4.77
N TRP A 136 -5.61 9.16 -4.33
CA TRP A 136 -7.06 9.37 -4.29
C TRP A 136 -7.76 9.28 -5.67
N LEU A 137 -7.01 9.46 -6.77
CA LEU A 137 -7.49 9.32 -8.15
C LEU A 137 -7.36 7.89 -8.68
N GLY A 138 -6.81 6.96 -7.89
CA GLY A 138 -6.50 5.60 -8.33
C GLY A 138 -5.28 5.53 -9.27
N ILE A 139 -4.45 6.57 -9.29
CA ILE A 139 -3.14 6.56 -9.98
C ILE A 139 -2.15 5.86 -9.05
N THR A 140 -1.34 4.98 -9.63
CA THR A 140 -0.29 4.26 -8.92
C THR A 140 0.83 5.22 -8.50
N ARG A 141 1.27 5.11 -7.24
CA ARG A 141 2.41 5.82 -6.70
C ARG A 141 3.42 4.81 -6.19
N GLU A 142 4.59 4.80 -6.80
CA GLU A 142 5.71 3.96 -6.37
C GLU A 142 6.52 4.67 -5.28
N GLN A 143 6.87 3.94 -4.23
CA GLN A 143 7.75 4.40 -3.17
C GLN A 143 8.96 3.50 -3.05
N ARG A 144 10.15 4.12 -3.10
CA ARG A 144 11.43 3.44 -2.92
C ARG A 144 11.79 3.49 -1.44
N VAL A 145 11.98 2.33 -0.83
CA VAL A 145 12.31 2.20 0.59
C VAL A 145 13.46 1.23 0.73
N LYS A 146 14.53 1.63 1.41
CA LYS A 146 15.61 0.71 1.72
C LYS A 146 15.14 -0.28 2.79
N LEU A 147 15.54 -1.54 2.67
CA LEU A 147 15.14 -2.58 3.62
C LEU A 147 15.49 -2.20 5.06
N ASN A 148 16.58 -1.46 5.27
CA ASN A 148 16.93 -1.02 6.61
C ASN A 148 16.04 0.06 7.23
N GLU A 149 15.32 0.83 6.42
CA GLU A 149 14.40 1.87 6.89
C GLU A 149 13.05 1.28 7.31
N LEU A 150 12.75 0.04 6.90
CA LEU A 150 11.53 -0.66 7.25
C LEU A 150 11.63 -1.27 8.65
N LYS A 151 10.59 -1.01 9.44
CA LYS A 151 10.37 -1.63 10.75
C LYS A 151 8.95 -2.16 10.83
N GLU A 152 8.76 -3.28 11.50
CA GLU A 152 7.46 -3.75 11.94
C GLU A 152 6.92 -2.79 13.02
N TYR A 153 5.76 -2.19 12.73
CA TYR A 153 4.95 -1.56 13.76
C TYR A 153 4.34 -2.67 14.63
N LYS A 154 4.60 -2.62 15.94
CA LYS A 154 3.89 -3.49 16.89
C LYS A 154 2.39 -3.17 16.82
N GLY A 155 1.64 -4.06 16.19
CA GLY A 155 0.20 -3.95 15.94
C GLY A 155 -0.45 -5.32 15.86
N THR A 156 -1.70 -5.38 15.41
CA THR A 156 -2.51 -6.62 15.34
C THR A 156 -1.86 -7.71 14.48
N ASN A 157 -1.88 -8.96 14.97
CA ASN A 157 -1.21 -10.13 14.38
C ASN A 157 -1.54 -10.46 12.92
N LYS A 158 -2.60 -9.89 12.33
CA LYS A 158 -3.05 -10.17 10.95
C LYS A 158 -2.42 -9.27 9.89
N TRP A 159 -1.96 -8.07 10.27
CA TRP A 159 -1.46 -7.06 9.32
C TRP A 159 0.00 -6.74 9.61
N VAL A 160 0.87 -6.86 8.61
CA VAL A 160 2.20 -6.27 8.71
C VAL A 160 2.05 -4.78 8.41
N THR A 161 2.13 -3.97 9.45
CA THR A 161 2.25 -2.54 9.27
C THR A 161 3.74 -2.23 9.25
N TRP A 162 4.32 -2.05 8.06
CA TRP A 162 5.68 -1.54 7.99
C TRP A 162 5.68 -0.03 8.19
N VAL A 163 6.62 0.47 8.98
CA VAL A 163 6.86 1.90 9.13
C VAL A 163 8.21 2.19 8.51
N ARG A 164 8.24 3.18 7.62
CA ARG A 164 9.48 3.81 7.25
C ARG A 164 9.93 4.66 8.43
N ALA A 165 10.97 4.21 9.12
CA ALA A 165 11.68 5.07 10.05
C ALA A 165 12.21 6.25 9.22
N GLY A 166 11.70 7.46 9.49
CA GLY A 166 12.26 8.66 8.87
C GLY A 166 13.76 8.72 9.18
N ASP A 167 14.54 9.17 8.21
CA ASP A 167 15.92 9.58 8.45
C ASP A 167 15.93 10.55 9.64
N GLY A 168 16.82 10.33 10.61
CA GLY A 168 16.77 10.98 11.91
C GLY A 168 16.56 12.49 11.82
N GLY A 169 15.47 12.98 12.42
CA GLY A 169 15.15 14.41 12.52
C GLY A 169 13.99 14.84 11.61
N GLY A 170 12.76 14.82 12.14
CA GLY A 170 11.63 15.59 11.58
C GLY A 170 10.85 14.99 10.41
N GLY A 171 11.30 13.90 9.77
CA GLY A 171 10.55 13.22 8.71
C GLY A 171 9.26 12.56 9.21
N ARG A 172 8.12 12.84 8.57
CA ARG A 172 6.82 12.21 8.89
C ARG A 172 6.91 10.69 8.69
N GLN A 173 6.73 9.91 9.74
CA GLN A 173 6.72 8.45 9.66
C GLN A 173 5.64 7.98 8.68
N MET A 174 6.06 7.34 7.59
CA MET A 174 5.12 6.79 6.62
C MET A 174 4.82 5.33 7.00
N ARG A 175 3.52 5.01 7.10
CA ARG A 175 3.03 3.66 7.39
C ARG A 175 2.58 3.01 6.10
N PHE A 176 3.00 1.77 5.91
CA PHE A 176 2.62 0.89 4.83
C PHE A 176 1.88 -0.31 5.39
N TYR A 177 0.71 -0.60 4.85
CA TYR A 177 -0.08 -1.77 5.23
C TYR A 177 0.13 -2.87 4.21
N VAL A 178 0.58 -4.01 4.71
CA VAL A 178 0.84 -5.22 3.94
C VAL A 178 0.21 -6.40 4.65
N GLU A 179 -0.38 -7.32 3.90
CA GLU A 179 -1.06 -8.46 4.50
C GLU A 179 -0.09 -9.60 4.82
N LYS A 180 0.03 -9.90 6.11
CA LYS A 180 1.02 -10.86 6.65
C LYS A 180 0.82 -12.26 6.11
N GLU A 181 -0.43 -12.70 6.11
CA GLU A 181 -0.82 -14.04 5.69
C GLU A 181 -0.52 -14.25 4.21
N ALA A 182 -0.84 -13.26 3.36
CA ALA A 182 -0.57 -13.33 1.93
C ALA A 182 0.94 -13.39 1.62
N MET A 183 1.78 -12.64 2.36
CA MET A 183 3.24 -12.74 2.23
C MET A 183 3.83 -14.03 2.78
N ARG A 184 3.22 -14.65 3.79
CA ARG A 184 3.76 -15.90 4.37
C ARG A 184 3.47 -17.14 3.50
N ARG A 185 2.62 -17.03 2.47
CA ARG A 185 2.30 -18.12 1.53
C ARG A 185 3.45 -18.47 0.61
N ASP A 186 4.26 -17.50 0.20
CA ASP A 186 5.41 -17.72 -0.66
C ASP A 186 6.70 -17.75 0.18
N PRO A 187 7.58 -18.77 0.02
CA PRO A 187 8.81 -18.89 0.82
C PRO A 187 9.73 -17.68 0.75
N PHE A 188 9.81 -17.00 -0.41
CA PHE A 188 10.65 -15.83 -0.58
C PHE A 188 10.12 -14.65 0.25
N THR A 189 8.85 -14.31 0.06
CA THR A 189 8.21 -13.21 0.79
C THR A 189 8.05 -13.49 2.28
N LYS A 190 7.89 -14.75 2.68
CA LYS A 190 7.96 -15.18 4.08
C LYS A 190 9.32 -14.84 4.70
N GLY A 191 10.42 -15.18 4.03
CA GLY A 191 11.77 -14.89 4.51
C GLY A 191 12.06 -13.39 4.60
N LEU A 192 11.49 -12.58 3.69
CA LEU A 192 11.55 -11.11 3.78
C LEU A 192 10.86 -10.58 5.04
N VAL A 193 9.65 -11.07 5.32
CA VAL A 193 8.90 -10.68 6.53
C VAL A 193 9.67 -11.06 7.78
N GLU A 194 10.13 -12.30 7.89
CA GLU A 194 10.91 -12.77 9.05
C GLU A 194 12.22 -11.98 9.25
N PHE A 195 12.87 -11.54 8.16
CA PHE A 195 14.06 -10.71 8.24
C PHE A 195 13.76 -9.34 8.88
N ILE A 196 12.67 -8.69 8.45
CA ILE A 196 12.25 -7.39 9.00
C ILE A 196 11.86 -7.54 10.48
N GLU A 197 11.09 -8.58 10.82
CA GLU A 197 10.68 -8.89 12.21
C GLU A 197 11.88 -9.13 13.14
N LYS A 198 12.83 -9.98 12.72
CA LYS A 198 14.04 -10.30 13.51
C LYS A 198 14.91 -9.06 13.74
N LYS A 199 15.04 -8.22 12.72
CA LYS A 199 15.84 -6.99 12.80
C LYS A 199 15.34 -6.07 13.92
N ASP A 200 14.02 -5.89 14.02
CA ASP A 200 13.46 -5.06 15.08
C ASP A 200 13.62 -5.67 16.46
N GLY A 201 13.46 -7.00 16.59
CA GLY A 201 13.72 -7.71 17.85
C GLY A 201 15.13 -7.47 18.38
N VAL A 202 16.15 -7.58 17.51
CA VAL A 202 17.55 -7.33 17.87
C VAL A 202 17.80 -5.87 18.24
N SER A 203 17.20 -4.92 17.52
CA SER A 203 17.32 -3.48 17.84
C SER A 203 16.72 -3.12 19.21
N GLN A 204 15.66 -3.82 19.64
CA GLN A 204 15.05 -3.58 20.95
C GLN A 204 15.90 -4.13 22.11
N ILE A 205 16.48 -5.33 21.95
CA ILE A 205 17.38 -5.92 22.96
C ILE A 205 18.60 -5.02 23.18
N ALA A 206 19.20 -4.51 22.10
CA ALA A 206 20.32 -3.57 22.21
C ALA A 206 19.94 -2.29 22.97
N LYS A 207 18.75 -1.74 22.73
CA LYS A 207 18.26 -0.53 23.42
C LYS A 207 17.94 -0.77 24.90
N SER A 208 17.37 -1.92 25.27
CA SER A 208 17.10 -2.25 26.67
C SER A 208 18.39 -2.48 27.47
N THR A 209 19.39 -3.12 26.86
CA THR A 209 20.70 -3.35 27.50
C THR A 209 21.45 -2.04 27.74
N ILE A 210 21.41 -1.10 26.80
CA ILE A 210 22.02 0.23 26.97
C ILE A 210 21.29 1.03 28.06
N LYS A 211 19.95 0.99 28.10
CA LYS A 211 19.16 1.71 29.12
C LYS A 211 19.46 1.20 30.53
N ASN A 212 19.61 -0.12 30.71
CA ASN A 212 19.94 -0.70 32.01
C ASN A 212 21.37 -0.40 32.46
N LYS A 213 22.31 -0.20 31.53
CA LYS A 213 23.71 0.15 31.83
C LYS A 213 23.93 1.64 32.15
N VAL A 214 23.01 2.51 31.76
CA VAL A 214 23.04 3.95 32.06
C VAL A 214 22.33 4.27 33.40
N LEU A 215 21.54 3.34 33.91
CA LEU A 215 20.80 3.44 35.18
C LEU A 215 21.49 2.68 36.34
N SER A 216 22.64 2.06 36.10
CA SER A 216 23.51 1.40 37.08
C SER A 216 24.78 2.20 37.28
#